data_AF-X1I6W4-F1
#
_entry.id   AF-X1I6W4-F1
#
_cell.length_a   1.000
_cell.length_b   1.000
_cell.length_c   1.000
_cell.angle_alpha   90.00
_cell.angle_beta   90.00
_cell.angle_gamma   90.00
#
_symmetry.space_group_name_H-M   'P 1'
#
loop_
_entity.id
_entity.type
_entity.pdbx_description
1 polymer ?
#
loop_
_entity_poly.entity_id
_entity_poly.type
_entity_poly.pdbx_seq_one_letter_code
_entity_poly.pdbx_strand_id
1 'polypeptide(L)'
;HMIHDLKTDKTSGASELIEIALEILEAYLHTVKDPNLDIKEDIFELSKELFNVRPSMAPIINTIGYFIHDLEFFSKQTLLEKLKTFPADRLRIDNALTSSFHSFLDRFEGKKLNVMLISYSTTIIKHLKENTKNNFTFYVLESRPLLEGRRTAEILSSNFETHLITDSAMGKFIKKVDLVLLGIDSILRDGSIVNKIGSYPLACIAAANNKDVYAVG
;
A
#
# COMPACT_ATOMS: atom_id res chain seq x y z
N HIS A 1 -8.99 -7.06 25.40
CA HIS A 1 -8.62 -5.64 25.53
C HIS A 1 -8.03 -5.13 24.22
N MET A 2 -6.91 -5.70 23.74
CA MET A 2 -6.23 -5.26 22.51
C MET A 2 -7.09 -5.24 21.23
N ILE A 3 -7.98 -6.22 21.00
CA ILE A 3 -8.90 -6.22 19.84
C ILE A 3 -9.88 -5.02 19.90
N HIS A 4 -10.32 -4.65 21.10
CA HIS A 4 -11.19 -3.48 21.29
C HIS A 4 -10.42 -2.19 20.97
N ASP A 5 -9.19 -2.09 21.46
CA ASP A 5 -8.31 -0.94 21.21
C ASP A 5 -8.08 -0.76 19.70
N LEU A 6 -7.71 -1.83 18.99
CA LEU A 6 -7.55 -1.86 17.53
C LEU A 6 -8.82 -1.42 16.78
N LYS A 7 -10.00 -1.78 17.29
CA LYS A 7 -11.29 -1.37 16.71
C LYS A 7 -11.55 0.11 16.90
N THR A 8 -11.25 0.64 18.08
CA THR A 8 -11.57 2.03 18.44
C THR A 8 -10.52 3.06 18.01
N ASP A 9 -9.32 2.64 17.64
CA ASP A 9 -8.20 3.53 17.32
C ASP A 9 -8.40 4.34 16.02
N LYS A 10 -8.73 5.62 16.14
CA LYS A 10 -8.92 6.51 14.97
C LYS A 10 -7.69 7.34 14.63
N THR A 11 -6.59 7.13 15.34
CA THR A 11 -5.40 8.00 15.31
C THR A 11 -4.20 7.31 14.66
N SER A 12 -4.07 6.00 14.85
CA SER A 12 -2.91 5.26 14.39
C SER A 12 -2.89 4.98 12.90
N GLY A 13 -1.68 4.96 12.36
CA GLY A 13 -1.41 4.61 10.97
C GLY A 13 -1.55 3.12 10.68
N ALA A 14 -1.59 2.73 9.41
CA ALA A 14 -1.73 1.33 9.02
C ALA A 14 -0.61 0.42 9.56
N SER A 15 0.63 0.93 9.66
CA SER A 15 1.75 0.15 10.22
C SER A 15 1.61 -0.11 11.72
N GLU A 16 1.20 0.88 12.50
CA GLU A 16 0.98 0.73 13.95
C GLU A 16 -0.17 -0.25 14.23
N LEU A 17 -1.26 -0.15 13.44
CA LEU A 17 -2.38 -1.07 13.54
C LEU A 17 -2.00 -2.51 13.13
N ILE A 18 -1.05 -2.67 12.19
CA ILE A 18 -0.48 -3.98 11.86
C ILE A 18 0.32 -4.52 13.05
N GLU A 19 1.16 -3.71 13.68
CA GLU A 19 1.95 -4.13 14.85
C GLU A 19 1.04 -4.63 15.97
N ILE A 20 -0.02 -3.87 16.32
CA ILE A 20 -1.02 -4.30 17.30
C ILE A 20 -1.68 -5.63 16.90
N ALA A 21 -2.03 -5.81 15.62
CA ALA A 21 -2.63 -7.06 15.15
C ALA A 21 -1.66 -8.26 15.27
N LEU A 22 -0.36 -8.05 15.04
CA LEU A 22 0.67 -9.07 15.22
C LEU A 22 0.94 -9.38 16.69
N GLU A 23 0.94 -8.36 17.55
CA GLU A 23 1.07 -8.53 19.00
C GLU A 23 -0.10 -9.35 19.58
N ILE A 24 -1.32 -9.15 19.06
CA ILE A 24 -2.49 -9.97 19.44
C ILE A 24 -2.26 -11.44 19.08
N LEU A 25 -1.75 -11.72 17.87
CA LEU A 25 -1.45 -13.07 17.41
C LEU A 25 -0.35 -13.72 18.26
N GLU A 26 0.73 -12.99 18.53
CA GLU A 26 1.84 -13.43 19.38
C GLU A 26 1.38 -13.72 20.81
N ALA A 27 0.60 -12.81 21.41
CA ALA A 27 0.06 -12.96 22.75
C ALA A 27 -0.81 -14.22 22.86
N TYR A 28 -1.69 -14.48 21.90
CA TYR A 28 -2.48 -15.72 21.85
C TYR A 28 -1.57 -16.95 21.83
N LEU A 29 -0.56 -17.00 20.95
CA LEU A 29 0.37 -18.13 20.86
C LEU A 29 1.11 -18.39 22.19
N HIS A 30 1.45 -17.34 22.94
CA HIS A 30 2.06 -17.48 24.27
C HIS A 30 1.11 -18.03 25.35
N THR A 31 -0.21 -17.88 25.19
CA THR A 31 -1.18 -18.50 26.13
C THR A 31 -1.26 -20.03 25.99
N VAL A 32 -0.98 -20.55 24.79
CA VAL A 32 -1.00 -22.00 24.49
C VAL A 32 0.21 -22.67 25.13
N LYS A 33 0.05 -23.36 26.25
CA LYS A 33 1.19 -23.97 26.98
C LYS A 33 1.78 -25.20 26.30
N ASP A 34 0.94 -26.03 25.68
CA ASP A 34 1.39 -27.24 24.98
C ASP A 34 1.87 -26.89 23.56
N PRO A 35 3.16 -27.09 23.23
CA PRO A 35 3.70 -26.77 21.92
C PRO A 35 3.14 -27.66 20.79
N ASN A 36 2.54 -28.81 21.12
CA ASN A 36 1.99 -29.76 20.15
C ASN A 36 0.48 -29.63 19.96
N LEU A 37 -0.17 -28.73 20.71
CA LEU A 37 -1.61 -28.49 20.54
C LEU A 37 -1.88 -28.02 19.10
N ASP A 38 -2.93 -28.56 18.49
CA ASP A 38 -3.39 -28.04 17.21
C ASP A 38 -4.04 -26.67 17.43
N ILE A 39 -3.40 -25.63 16.90
CA ILE A 39 -3.81 -24.23 17.04
C ILE A 39 -4.53 -23.70 15.79
N LYS A 40 -4.71 -24.52 14.74
CA LYS A 40 -5.14 -24.01 13.43
C LYS A 40 -6.52 -23.37 13.49
N GLU A 41 -7.48 -24.03 14.12
CA GLU A 41 -8.85 -23.52 14.22
C GLU A 41 -8.88 -22.22 15.02
N ASP A 42 -8.20 -22.17 16.16
CA ASP A 42 -8.13 -20.98 17.00
C ASP A 42 -7.45 -19.80 16.29
N ILE A 43 -6.33 -20.04 15.58
CA ILE A 43 -5.64 -19.00 14.80
C ILE A 43 -6.52 -18.52 13.65
N PHE A 44 -7.27 -19.42 13.02
CA PHE A 44 -8.19 -19.06 11.95
C PHE A 44 -9.35 -18.20 12.45
N GLU A 45 -9.96 -18.55 13.60
CA GLU A 45 -11.00 -17.73 14.23
C GLU A 45 -10.48 -16.38 14.71
N LEU A 46 -9.30 -16.34 15.34
CA LEU A 46 -8.65 -15.07 15.71
C LEU A 46 -8.39 -14.19 14.49
N SER A 47 -7.95 -14.79 13.38
CA SER A 47 -7.71 -14.07 12.13
C SER A 47 -9.00 -13.49 11.54
N LYS A 48 -10.12 -14.23 11.60
CA LYS A 48 -11.45 -13.71 11.22
C LYS A 48 -11.86 -12.53 12.08
N GLU A 49 -11.64 -12.60 13.39
CA GLU A 49 -11.91 -11.46 14.27
C GLU A 49 -11.10 -10.24 13.85
N LEU A 50 -9.79 -10.39 13.63
CA LEU A 50 -8.90 -9.32 13.19
C LEU A 50 -9.32 -8.72 11.83
N PHE A 51 -9.76 -9.54 10.87
CA PHE A 51 -10.30 -9.04 9.59
C PHE A 51 -11.56 -8.18 9.79
N ASN A 52 -12.44 -8.60 10.70
CA ASN A 52 -13.70 -7.90 10.98
C ASN A 52 -13.53 -6.62 11.80
N VAL A 53 -12.37 -6.43 12.44
CA VAL A 53 -12.06 -5.19 13.17
C VAL A 53 -12.04 -3.99 12.21
N ARG A 54 -11.42 -4.14 11.03
CA ARG A 54 -11.35 -3.10 9.97
C ARG A 54 -11.38 -3.71 8.56
N PRO A 55 -12.57 -4.11 8.06
CA PRO A 55 -12.71 -4.80 6.77
C PRO A 55 -12.21 -3.98 5.57
N SER A 56 -12.17 -2.66 5.69
CA SER A 56 -11.70 -1.75 4.63
C SER A 56 -10.19 -1.54 4.64
N MET A 57 -9.44 -2.10 5.59
CA MET A 57 -7.99 -1.95 5.68
C MET A 57 -7.25 -3.15 5.07
N ALA A 58 -7.06 -3.08 3.75
CA ALA A 58 -6.30 -4.08 2.99
C ALA A 58 -4.94 -4.44 3.62
N PRO A 59 -4.12 -3.51 4.19
CA PRO A 59 -2.84 -3.87 4.77
C PRO A 59 -2.91 -4.83 5.97
N ILE A 60 -3.94 -4.70 6.83
CA ILE A 60 -4.14 -5.63 7.96
C ILE A 60 -4.56 -6.99 7.42
N ILE A 61 -5.51 -7.01 6.48
CA ILE A 61 -6.01 -8.24 5.86
C ILE A 61 -4.87 -8.99 5.17
N ASN A 62 -4.05 -8.30 4.38
CA ASN A 62 -2.91 -8.90 3.68
C ASN A 62 -1.86 -9.42 4.66
N THR A 63 -1.59 -8.67 5.73
CA THR A 63 -0.61 -9.08 6.75
C THR A 63 -1.08 -10.32 7.49
N ILE A 64 -2.30 -10.36 8.01
CA ILE A 64 -2.83 -11.54 8.68
C ILE A 64 -2.99 -12.70 7.70
N GLY A 65 -3.43 -12.42 6.46
CA GLY A 65 -3.45 -13.36 5.34
C GLY A 65 -2.12 -14.08 5.12
N TYR A 66 -0.99 -13.36 5.18
CA TYR A 66 0.35 -13.94 5.07
C TYR A 66 0.68 -14.96 6.17
N PHE A 67 0.14 -14.79 7.38
CA PHE A 67 0.34 -15.74 8.48
C PHE A 67 -0.53 -16.99 8.33
N ILE A 68 -1.73 -16.87 7.73
CA ILE A 68 -2.66 -17.99 7.59
C ILE A 68 -2.61 -18.71 6.23
N HIS A 69 -1.91 -18.17 5.23
CA HIS A 69 -1.89 -18.69 3.84
C HIS A 69 -1.54 -20.18 3.73
N ASP A 70 -0.78 -20.73 4.67
CA ASP A 70 -0.36 -22.13 4.72
C ASP A 70 -0.46 -22.69 6.14
N LEU A 71 -1.50 -22.27 6.87
CA LEU A 71 -1.67 -22.56 8.30
C LEU A 71 -1.67 -24.07 8.61
N GLU A 72 -2.12 -24.90 7.67
CA GLU A 72 -2.13 -26.36 7.78
C GLU A 72 -0.75 -26.98 8.00
N PHE A 73 0.32 -26.30 7.58
CA PHE A 73 1.72 -26.74 7.71
C PHE A 73 2.45 -26.09 8.89
N PHE A 74 1.82 -25.18 9.63
CA PHE A 74 2.49 -24.43 10.68
C PHE A 74 2.22 -25.00 12.07
N SER A 75 3.30 -25.22 12.83
CA SER A 75 3.24 -25.43 14.28
C SER A 75 3.20 -24.09 15.02
N LYS A 76 2.89 -24.11 16.32
CA LYS A 76 3.05 -22.95 17.19
C LYS A 76 4.45 -22.32 17.06
N GLN A 77 5.48 -23.15 17.09
CA GLN A 77 6.87 -22.69 17.02
C GLN A 77 7.17 -22.02 15.67
N THR A 78 6.65 -22.59 14.58
CA THR A 78 6.80 -22.04 13.23
C THR A 78 6.14 -20.66 13.10
N LEU A 79 4.94 -20.47 13.68
CA LEU A 79 4.27 -19.16 13.67
C LEU A 79 5.02 -18.12 14.51
N LEU A 80 5.52 -18.49 15.69
CA LEU A 80 6.34 -17.61 16.52
C LEU A 80 7.63 -17.19 15.80
N GLU A 81 8.27 -18.12 15.09
CA GLU A 81 9.44 -17.81 14.27
C GLU A 81 9.10 -16.88 13.11
N LYS A 82 8.01 -17.13 12.37
CA LYS A 82 7.52 -16.21 11.33
C LYS A 82 7.24 -14.81 11.89
N LEU A 83 6.59 -14.72 13.05
CA LEU A 83 6.30 -13.44 13.72
C LEU A 83 7.59 -12.69 14.05
N LYS A 84 8.58 -13.40 14.59
CA LYS A 84 9.88 -12.85 14.94
C LYS A 84 10.66 -12.33 13.73
N THR A 85 10.62 -13.01 12.59
CA THR A 85 11.35 -12.60 11.38
C THR A 85 10.59 -11.57 10.54
N PHE A 86 9.27 -11.47 10.70
CA PHE A 86 8.40 -10.62 9.88
C PHE A 86 8.86 -9.15 9.76
N PRO A 87 9.30 -8.46 10.83
CA PRO A 87 9.80 -7.09 10.71
C PRO A 87 11.01 -6.96 9.77
N ALA A 88 11.95 -7.91 9.86
CA ALA A 88 13.14 -7.94 9.01
C ALA A 88 12.78 -8.29 7.55
N ASP A 89 11.86 -9.23 7.34
CA ASP A 89 11.36 -9.58 6.01
C ASP A 89 10.64 -8.40 5.34
N ARG A 90 9.78 -7.70 6.09
CA ARG A 90 9.08 -6.50 5.61
C ARG A 90 10.07 -5.40 5.22
N LEU A 91 11.06 -5.14 6.06
CA LEU A 91 12.11 -4.16 5.76
C LEU A 91 12.90 -4.53 4.49
N ARG A 92 13.20 -5.83 4.30
CA ARG A 92 13.88 -6.32 3.10
C ARG A 92 13.03 -6.10 1.84
N ILE A 93 11.73 -6.37 1.91
CA ILE A 93 10.79 -6.13 0.81
C ILE A 93 10.69 -4.63 0.50
N ASP A 94 10.55 -3.78 1.52
CA ASP A 94 10.50 -2.33 1.37
C ASP A 94 11.78 -1.77 0.73
N ASN A 95 12.94 -2.31 1.09
CA ASN A 95 14.22 -1.94 0.48
C ASN A 95 14.30 -2.39 -0.99
N ALA A 96 13.84 -3.61 -1.31
CA ALA A 96 13.79 -4.09 -2.69
C ALA A 96 12.86 -3.24 -3.56
N LEU A 97 11.68 -2.87 -3.04
CA LEU A 97 10.74 -1.95 -3.69
C LEU A 97 11.38 -0.58 -3.93
N THR A 98 12.05 -0.05 -2.91
CA THR A 98 12.79 1.22 -3.00
C THR A 98 13.81 1.19 -4.12
N SER A 99 14.68 0.16 -4.13
CA SER A 99 15.72 0.00 -5.16
C SER A 99 15.11 -0.13 -6.56
N SER A 100 14.09 -0.97 -6.73
CA SER A 100 13.42 -1.17 -8.02
C SER A 100 12.78 0.12 -8.53
N PHE A 101 12.12 0.88 -7.65
CA PHE A 101 11.48 2.13 -8.04
C PHE A 101 12.50 3.22 -8.37
N HIS A 102 13.62 3.28 -7.64
CA HIS A 102 14.74 4.18 -7.98
C HIS A 102 15.34 3.84 -9.34
N SER A 103 15.64 2.57 -9.61
CA SER A 103 16.13 2.13 -10.92
C SER A 103 15.13 2.43 -12.06
N PHE A 104 13.83 2.38 -11.78
CA PHE A 104 12.82 2.82 -12.73
C PHE A 104 12.91 4.33 -13.01
N LEU A 105 13.03 5.16 -11.98
CA LEU A 105 13.12 6.62 -12.12
C LEU A 105 14.43 7.06 -12.81
N ASP A 106 15.54 6.35 -12.58
CA ASP A 106 16.83 6.66 -13.21
C ASP A 106 16.78 6.59 -14.75
N ARG A 107 15.81 5.84 -15.32
CA ARG A 107 15.57 5.80 -16.78
C ARG A 107 15.17 7.15 -17.38
N PHE A 108 14.74 8.10 -16.55
CA PHE A 108 14.26 9.42 -16.94
C PHE A 108 15.22 10.55 -16.54
N GLU A 109 16.39 10.23 -15.98
CA GLU A 109 17.34 11.22 -15.49
C GLU A 109 17.72 12.24 -16.58
N GLY A 110 17.77 13.52 -16.19
CA GLY A 110 18.08 14.64 -17.08
C GLY A 110 16.95 15.05 -18.04
N LYS A 111 15.78 14.40 -17.99
CA LYS A 111 14.61 14.76 -18.81
C LYS A 111 13.52 15.42 -17.97
N LYS A 112 12.72 16.27 -18.61
CA LYS A 112 11.44 16.70 -18.04
C LYS A 112 10.45 15.53 -18.12
N LEU A 113 9.85 15.15 -17.01
CA LEU A 113 8.86 14.08 -16.93
C LEU A 113 7.56 14.59 -16.32
N ASN A 114 6.49 14.54 -17.10
CA ASN A 114 5.15 14.92 -16.68
C ASN A 114 4.41 13.67 -16.18
N VAL A 115 4.06 13.64 -14.90
CA VAL A 115 3.50 12.45 -14.25
C VAL A 115 2.08 12.73 -13.76
N MET A 116 1.11 11.89 -14.13
CA MET A 116 -0.22 11.93 -13.53
C MET A 116 -0.30 11.00 -12.31
N LEU A 117 -0.90 11.49 -11.24
CA LEU A 117 -1.11 10.76 -9.99
C LEU A 117 -2.60 10.81 -9.60
N ILE A 118 -3.04 9.80 -8.86
CA ILE A 118 -4.33 9.75 -8.17
C ILE A 118 -4.11 9.29 -6.73
N SER A 119 -4.91 9.83 -5.81
CA SER A 119 -4.91 9.54 -4.39
C SER A 119 -3.62 9.97 -3.65
N TYR A 120 -3.44 9.40 -2.46
CA TYR A 120 -2.28 9.56 -1.60
C TYR A 120 -1.60 8.20 -1.40
N SER A 121 -0.52 7.96 -2.13
CA SER A 121 0.34 6.79 -1.94
C SER A 121 1.62 7.19 -1.19
N THR A 122 1.77 6.69 0.03
CA THR A 122 2.96 6.93 0.85
C THR A 122 4.23 6.43 0.16
N THR A 123 4.18 5.26 -0.47
CA THR A 123 5.28 4.67 -1.23
C THR A 123 5.75 5.60 -2.35
N ILE A 124 4.82 6.03 -3.22
CA ILE A 124 5.15 6.90 -4.35
C ILE A 124 5.70 8.24 -3.84
N ILE A 125 4.99 8.88 -2.90
CA ILE A 125 5.35 10.23 -2.41
C ILE A 125 6.70 10.21 -1.70
N LYS A 126 6.98 9.18 -0.88
CA LYS A 126 8.27 9.01 -0.18
C LYS A 126 9.44 9.11 -1.15
N HIS A 127 9.34 8.44 -2.30
CA HIS A 127 10.43 8.36 -3.26
C HIS A 127 10.45 9.50 -4.28
N LEU A 128 9.29 10.07 -4.65
CA LEU A 128 9.25 11.20 -5.57
C LEU A 128 9.68 12.51 -4.92
N LYS A 129 9.26 12.79 -3.68
CA LYS A 129 9.53 14.07 -3.01
C LYS A 129 11.03 14.35 -2.82
N GLU A 130 11.84 13.28 -2.71
CA GLU A 130 13.29 13.30 -2.49
C GLU A 130 14.08 13.19 -3.80
N ASN A 131 13.43 12.88 -4.94
CA ASN A 131 14.10 12.66 -6.21
C ASN A 131 14.29 13.96 -6.98
N THR A 132 15.29 14.75 -6.58
CA THR A 132 15.66 16.00 -7.24
C THR A 132 16.51 15.82 -8.50
N LYS A 133 16.92 14.58 -8.81
CA LYS A 133 17.67 14.23 -10.03
C LYS A 133 16.82 14.35 -11.29
N ASN A 134 15.52 14.12 -11.17
CA ASN A 134 14.57 14.19 -12.27
C ASN A 134 13.81 15.52 -12.24
N ASN A 135 13.49 16.06 -13.41
CA ASN A 135 12.71 17.28 -13.55
C ASN A 135 11.22 16.92 -13.69
N PHE A 136 10.53 16.73 -12.57
CA PHE A 136 9.12 16.36 -12.58
C PHE A 136 8.18 17.58 -12.72
N THR A 137 7.11 17.39 -13.48
CA THR A 137 5.87 18.17 -13.35
C THR A 137 4.72 17.21 -13.02
N PHE A 138 4.01 17.46 -11.93
CA PHE A 138 2.94 16.59 -11.46
C PHE A 138 1.56 17.11 -11.84
N TYR A 139 0.69 16.20 -12.26
CA TYR A 139 -0.74 16.43 -12.46
C TYR A 139 -1.49 15.50 -11.50
N VAL A 140 -2.04 16.05 -10.43
CA VAL A 140 -2.62 15.26 -9.34
C VAL A 140 -4.14 15.37 -9.38
N LEU A 141 -4.82 14.24 -9.59
CA LEU A 141 -6.28 14.15 -9.46
C LEU A 141 -6.70 14.35 -8.00
N GLU A 142 -7.69 15.20 -7.74
CA GLU A 142 -8.09 15.56 -6.37
C GLU A 142 -8.58 14.36 -5.55
N SER A 143 -9.09 13.31 -6.18
CA SER A 143 -9.47 12.02 -5.58
C SER A 143 -10.71 12.07 -4.69
N ARG A 144 -11.88 12.25 -5.29
CA ARG A 144 -13.17 12.22 -4.58
C ARG A 144 -13.43 10.83 -3.96
N PRO A 145 -14.21 10.76 -2.85
CA PRO A 145 -14.84 11.89 -2.15
C PRO A 145 -13.94 12.56 -1.10
N LEU A 146 -12.90 11.88 -0.62
CA LEU A 146 -12.09 12.30 0.53
C LEU A 146 -10.97 13.30 0.19
N LEU A 147 -10.74 13.55 -1.10
CA LEU A 147 -9.83 14.56 -1.61
C LEU A 147 -8.35 14.31 -1.27
N GLU A 148 -7.95 13.03 -1.18
CA GLU A 148 -6.61 12.64 -0.76
C GLU A 148 -5.50 13.21 -1.68
N GLY A 149 -5.81 13.41 -2.96
CA GLY A 149 -4.88 13.98 -3.93
C GLY A 149 -4.45 15.42 -3.59
N ARG A 150 -5.24 16.16 -2.79
CA ARG A 150 -4.84 17.50 -2.32
C ARG A 150 -3.59 17.44 -1.46
N ARG A 151 -3.49 16.44 -0.59
CA ARG A 151 -2.31 16.21 0.25
C ARG A 151 -1.09 15.82 -0.59
N THR A 152 -1.28 14.97 -1.59
CA THR A 152 -0.23 14.61 -2.56
C THR A 152 0.28 15.86 -3.28
N ALA A 153 -0.62 16.70 -3.78
CA ALA A 153 -0.28 17.94 -4.48
C ALA A 153 0.47 18.92 -3.57
N GLU A 154 -0.01 19.12 -2.34
CA GLU A 154 0.63 19.97 -1.34
C GLU A 154 2.08 19.53 -1.07
N ILE A 155 2.30 18.24 -0.78
CA ILE A 155 3.64 17.72 -0.50
C ILE A 155 4.58 17.90 -1.70
N LEU A 156 4.14 17.54 -2.90
CA LEU A 156 4.99 17.60 -4.11
C LEU A 156 5.25 19.05 -4.58
N SER A 157 4.31 19.96 -4.33
CA SER A 157 4.45 21.39 -4.69
C SER A 157 5.58 22.11 -3.97
N SER A 158 6.07 21.54 -2.87
CA SER A 158 7.24 22.08 -2.15
C SER A 158 8.52 22.07 -2.98
N ASN A 159 8.67 21.08 -3.88
CA ASN A 159 9.90 20.86 -4.65
C ASN A 159 9.68 20.84 -6.17
N PHE A 160 8.43 20.67 -6.64
CA PHE A 160 8.15 20.41 -8.06
C PHE A 160 6.93 21.20 -8.56
N GLU A 161 6.92 21.54 -9.85
CA GLU A 161 5.74 22.11 -10.51
C GLU A 161 4.58 21.12 -10.38
N THR A 162 3.49 21.53 -9.72
CA THR A 162 2.39 20.63 -9.38
C THR A 162 1.04 21.27 -9.69
N HIS A 163 0.23 20.57 -10.48
CA HIS A 163 -1.11 20.96 -10.90
C HIS A 163 -2.15 20.07 -10.21
N LEU A 164 -2.94 20.62 -9.30
CA LEU A 164 -4.11 19.93 -8.76
C LEU A 164 -5.27 20.05 -9.75
N ILE A 165 -5.85 18.92 -10.14
CA ILE A 165 -6.92 18.83 -11.15
C ILE A 165 -8.10 18.03 -10.62
N THR A 166 -9.32 18.37 -11.05
CA THR A 166 -10.50 17.58 -10.71
C THR A 166 -10.44 16.21 -11.40
N ASP A 167 -11.02 15.18 -10.78
CA ASP A 167 -11.03 13.83 -11.35
C ASP A 167 -11.66 13.82 -12.76
N SER A 168 -12.75 14.58 -12.94
CA SER A 168 -13.43 14.73 -14.24
C SER A 168 -12.58 15.36 -15.34
N ALA A 169 -11.52 16.10 -14.99
CA ALA A 169 -10.64 16.75 -15.94
C ALA A 169 -9.52 15.82 -16.43
N MET A 170 -9.41 14.57 -15.94
CA MET A 170 -8.32 13.65 -16.29
C MET A 170 -8.13 13.49 -17.81
N GLY A 171 -9.22 13.39 -18.57
CA GLY A 171 -9.17 13.24 -20.04
C GLY A 171 -8.59 14.45 -20.77
N LYS A 172 -8.68 15.66 -20.20
CA LYS A 172 -8.07 16.87 -20.76
C LYS A 172 -6.56 16.89 -20.51
N PHE A 173 -6.15 16.51 -19.30
CA PHE A 173 -4.76 16.64 -18.86
C PHE A 173 -3.90 15.43 -19.19
N ILE A 174 -4.48 14.25 -19.46
CA ILE A 174 -3.71 13.06 -19.84
C ILE A 174 -2.83 13.28 -21.09
N LYS A 175 -3.24 14.18 -21.98
CA LYS A 175 -2.47 14.53 -23.19
C LYS A 175 -1.16 15.27 -22.88
N LYS A 176 -1.06 15.85 -21.69
CA LYS A 176 0.12 16.60 -21.21
C LYS A 176 1.09 15.74 -20.40
N VAL A 177 0.72 14.51 -20.05
CA VAL A 177 1.56 13.64 -19.23
C VAL A 177 2.31 12.63 -20.08
N ASP A 178 3.46 12.21 -19.58
CA ASP A 178 4.31 11.19 -20.20
C ASP A 178 3.93 9.80 -19.67
N LEU A 179 3.61 9.69 -18.39
CA LEU A 179 3.16 8.44 -17.76
C LEU A 179 2.21 8.69 -16.57
N VAL A 180 1.55 7.61 -16.14
CA VAL A 180 0.74 7.56 -14.92
C VAL A 180 1.42 6.67 -13.89
N LEU A 181 1.47 7.12 -12.63
CA LEU A 181 1.84 6.26 -11.51
C LEU A 181 0.64 6.04 -10.59
N LEU A 182 0.40 4.78 -10.24
CA LEU A 182 -0.67 4.35 -9.34
C LEU A 182 -0.09 3.64 -8.11
N GLY A 183 -0.67 3.88 -6.95
CA GLY A 183 -0.46 3.00 -5.79
C GLY A 183 -1.13 1.63 -5.98
N ILE A 184 -0.83 0.71 -5.07
CA ILE A 184 -1.45 -0.62 -5.00
C ILE A 184 -1.99 -0.82 -3.58
N ASP A 185 -3.30 -1.05 -3.46
CA ASP A 185 -3.90 -1.49 -2.20
C ASP A 185 -3.88 -3.02 -2.11
N SER A 186 -4.11 -3.71 -3.23
CA SER A 186 -4.05 -5.17 -3.34
C SER A 186 -3.84 -5.64 -4.78
N ILE A 187 -3.28 -6.83 -4.94
CA ILE A 187 -3.17 -7.55 -6.22
C ILE A 187 -4.01 -8.81 -6.13
N LEU A 188 -4.95 -8.99 -7.05
CA LEU A 188 -5.82 -10.16 -7.12
C LEU A 188 -5.12 -11.34 -7.81
N ARG A 189 -5.66 -12.55 -7.63
CA ARG A 189 -5.09 -13.79 -8.19
C ARG A 189 -4.99 -13.80 -9.72
N ASP A 190 -5.84 -13.05 -10.40
CA ASP A 190 -5.84 -12.89 -11.85
C ASP A 190 -4.85 -11.80 -12.34
N GLY A 191 -4.11 -11.17 -11.42
CA GLY A 191 -3.19 -10.07 -11.71
C GLY A 191 -3.84 -8.69 -11.72
N SER A 192 -5.16 -8.59 -11.47
CA SER A 192 -5.85 -7.30 -11.38
C SER A 192 -5.36 -6.50 -10.17
N ILE A 193 -5.23 -5.19 -10.35
CA ILE A 193 -4.79 -4.27 -9.30
C ILE A 193 -6.00 -3.56 -8.70
N VAL A 194 -6.11 -3.62 -7.38
CA VAL A 194 -7.06 -2.83 -6.60
C VAL A 194 -6.32 -1.60 -6.08
N ASN A 195 -6.89 -0.43 -6.35
CA ASN A 195 -6.43 0.87 -5.87
C ASN A 195 -7.65 1.79 -5.70
N LYS A 196 -7.43 3.00 -5.21
CA LYS A 196 -8.43 4.08 -5.09
C LYS A 196 -9.38 4.17 -6.29
N ILE A 197 -10.66 4.43 -5.99
CA ILE A 197 -11.68 4.77 -6.98
C ILE A 197 -11.20 5.87 -7.94
N GLY A 198 -11.43 5.69 -9.23
CA GLY A 198 -10.92 6.58 -10.28
C GLY A 198 -9.61 6.11 -10.92
N SER A 199 -8.91 5.15 -10.32
CA SER A 199 -7.70 4.54 -10.92
C SER A 199 -7.99 3.78 -12.21
N TYR A 200 -9.08 3.00 -12.26
CA TYR A 200 -9.50 2.28 -13.46
C TYR A 200 -9.83 3.22 -14.65
N PRO A 201 -10.72 4.23 -14.53
CA PRO A 201 -10.98 5.13 -15.65
C PRO A 201 -9.73 5.93 -16.05
N LEU A 202 -8.86 6.28 -15.11
CA LEU A 202 -7.56 6.89 -15.41
C LEU A 202 -6.68 5.96 -16.27
N ALA A 203 -6.59 4.68 -15.92
CA ALA A 203 -5.86 3.69 -16.70
C ALA A 203 -6.45 3.49 -18.10
N CYS A 204 -7.78 3.42 -18.24
CA CYS A 204 -8.44 3.35 -19.54
C CYS A 204 -8.13 4.58 -20.41
N ILE A 205 -8.16 5.78 -19.82
CA ILE A 205 -7.87 7.04 -20.53
C ILE A 205 -6.39 7.13 -20.91
N ALA A 206 -5.49 6.67 -20.05
CA ALA A 206 -4.05 6.58 -20.34
C ALA A 206 -3.81 5.65 -21.54
N ALA A 207 -4.36 4.43 -21.50
CA ALA A 207 -4.27 3.47 -22.60
C ALA A 207 -4.82 4.03 -23.92
N ALA A 208 -5.99 4.68 -23.89
CA ALA A 208 -6.58 5.33 -25.06
C ALA A 208 -5.75 6.49 -25.63
N ASN A 209 -4.80 7.04 -24.86
CA ASN A 209 -3.89 8.11 -25.28
C ASN A 209 -2.43 7.62 -25.41
N ASN A 210 -2.19 6.31 -25.47
CA ASN A 210 -0.87 5.68 -25.54
C ASN A 210 0.08 6.17 -24.43
N LYS A 211 -0.43 6.25 -23.21
CA LYS A 211 0.34 6.59 -22.00
C LYS A 211 0.54 5.35 -21.16
N ASP A 212 1.78 5.12 -20.77
CA ASP A 212 2.12 4.02 -19.88
C ASP A 212 1.52 4.26 -18.49
N VAL A 213 1.08 3.19 -17.87
CA VAL A 213 0.59 3.16 -16.49
C VAL A 213 1.47 2.20 -15.70
N TYR A 214 2.11 2.70 -14.65
CA TYR A 214 2.91 1.89 -13.75
C TYR A 214 2.26 1.87 -12.36
N ALA A 215 2.12 0.69 -11.80
CA ALA A 215 1.66 0.51 -10.43
C ALA A 215 2.85 0.27 -9.50
N VAL A 216 2.85 0.90 -8.34
CA VAL A 216 3.95 0.88 -7.37
C VAL A 216 3.40 0.50 -6.01
N GLY A 217 3.87 -0.63 -5.47
CA GLY A 217 3.51 -1.15 -4.16
C GLY A 217 4.10 -2.52 -3.89
#